data_AF-A0A9X1G9N0-F1
#
_entry.id   AF-A0A9X1G9N0-F1
#
_cell.length_a   1.000
_cell.length_b   1.000
_cell.length_c   1.000
_cell.angle_alpha   90.00
_cell.angle_beta   90.00
_cell.angle_gamma   90.00
#
_symmetry.space_group_name_H-M   'P 1'
#
loop_
_entity.id
_entity.type
_entity.pdbx_description
1 polymer ?
#
loop_
_entity_poly.entity_id
_entity_poly.type
_entity_poly.pdbx_seq_one_letter_code
_entity_poly.pdbx_strand_id
1 'polypeptide(L)'
;MSVNGKNEKTAHLVWCALIALRLARQEGRVQSEQQENLFLTRWFADAERQRRFSRDVATDIRWMLQQGRSLGVRAQLAKKLDYIWRSTTGNILAQTDLFRLTWGLETARSQQWVYHVLSDPEWLRLRRLSINPDVCAVYIAKSALEKAFSEEGEQTAPVPVRITGNVAAFGVLLTSCGWQVQPSPESGVLFLLTMPGKPDDVNDTHG
;
A
#
# COMPACT_ATOMS: atom_id res chain seq x y z
N MET A 1 -17.63 4.95 16.61
CA MET A 1 -17.45 5.94 15.53
C MET A 1 -16.96 5.19 14.31
N SER A 2 -17.74 5.18 13.23
CA SER A 2 -17.49 4.29 12.07
C SER A 2 -16.15 4.60 11.41
N VAL A 3 -15.30 3.59 11.27
CA VAL A 3 -13.98 3.65 10.60
C VAL A 3 -14.07 4.29 9.21
N ASN A 4 -15.25 4.18 8.56
CA ASN A 4 -15.53 4.79 7.27
C ASN A 4 -15.43 6.32 7.27
N GLY A 5 -15.93 6.98 8.33
CA GLY A 5 -16.01 8.44 8.37
C GLY A 5 -14.65 9.12 8.62
N LYS A 6 -13.67 8.42 9.21
CA LYS A 6 -12.29 8.94 9.30
C LYS A 6 -11.60 8.82 7.94
N ASN A 7 -11.76 7.68 7.28
CA ASN A 7 -11.19 7.43 5.96
C ASN A 7 -11.66 8.48 4.95
N GLU A 8 -12.97 8.72 4.82
CA GLU A 8 -13.49 9.76 3.91
C GLU A 8 -12.86 11.15 4.15
N LYS A 9 -12.64 11.53 5.42
CA LYS A 9 -12.00 12.79 5.78
C LYS A 9 -10.51 12.82 5.44
N THR A 10 -9.80 11.71 5.66
CA THR A 10 -8.39 11.57 5.28
C THR A 10 -8.24 11.58 3.76
N ALA A 11 -9.15 10.93 3.02
CA ALA A 11 -9.20 10.99 1.57
C ALA A 11 -9.38 12.44 1.09
N HIS A 12 -10.37 13.16 1.62
CA HIS A 12 -10.60 14.57 1.26
C HIS A 12 -9.37 15.46 1.54
N LEU A 13 -8.73 15.31 2.70
CA LEU A 13 -7.48 16.02 3.04
C LEU A 13 -6.40 15.79 1.97
N VAL A 14 -6.17 14.52 1.64
CA VAL A 14 -5.10 14.11 0.73
C VAL A 14 -5.40 14.57 -0.69
N TRP A 15 -6.65 14.50 -1.14
CA TRP A 15 -7.06 15.05 -2.42
C TRP A 15 -6.81 16.55 -2.53
N CYS A 16 -7.20 17.32 -1.51
CA CYS A 16 -6.93 18.75 -1.50
C CYS A 16 -5.41 19.05 -1.62
N ALA A 17 -4.57 18.27 -0.94
CA ALA A 17 -3.12 18.42 -1.02
C ALA A 17 -2.57 18.07 -2.42
N LEU A 18 -3.04 16.97 -3.02
CA LEU A 18 -2.63 16.52 -4.35
C LEU A 18 -3.08 17.49 -5.45
N ILE A 19 -4.31 18.02 -5.38
CA ILE A 19 -4.82 19.02 -6.31
C ILE A 19 -4.02 20.32 -6.18
N ALA A 20 -3.76 20.80 -4.95
CA ALA A 20 -2.94 21.99 -4.73
C ALA A 20 -1.52 21.82 -5.31
N LEU A 21 -0.92 20.64 -5.15
CA LEU A 21 0.37 20.32 -5.74
C LEU A 21 0.31 20.34 -7.28
N ARG A 22 -0.73 19.74 -7.88
CA ARG A 22 -0.89 19.70 -9.33
C ARG A 22 -1.08 21.10 -9.93
N LEU A 23 -1.83 21.97 -9.26
CA LEU A 23 -1.98 23.37 -9.66
C LEU A 23 -0.63 24.10 -9.61
N ALA A 24 0.14 23.94 -8.52
CA ALA A 24 1.45 24.55 -8.40
C ALA A 24 2.45 24.06 -9.48
N ARG A 25 2.34 22.79 -9.91
CA ARG A 25 3.10 22.26 -11.06
C ARG A 25 2.70 22.92 -12.37
N GLN A 26 1.39 23.09 -12.62
CA GLN A 26 0.89 23.74 -13.84
C GLN A 26 1.30 25.20 -13.94
N GLU A 27 1.37 25.91 -12.82
CA GLU A 27 1.85 27.29 -12.75
C GLU A 27 3.39 27.40 -12.82
N GLY A 28 4.10 26.28 -12.96
CA GLY A 28 5.56 26.22 -13.04
C GLY A 28 6.27 26.49 -11.71
N ARG A 29 5.56 26.60 -10.59
CA ARG A 29 6.12 26.85 -9.25
C ARG A 29 6.82 25.64 -8.65
N VAL A 30 6.49 24.45 -9.13
CA VAL A 30 7.04 23.17 -8.68
C VAL A 30 7.38 22.31 -9.90
N GLN A 31 8.66 21.96 -10.05
CA GLN A 31 9.21 21.24 -11.20
C GLN A 31 10.11 20.06 -10.79
N SER A 32 10.43 19.91 -9.51
CA SER A 32 11.30 18.82 -8.99
C SER A 32 10.74 18.17 -7.72
N GLU A 33 11.11 16.92 -7.45
CA GLU A 33 10.70 16.19 -6.24
C GLU A 33 11.05 16.96 -4.95
N GLN A 34 12.17 17.69 -4.93
CA GLN A 34 12.55 18.57 -3.83
C GLN A 34 11.50 19.67 -3.58
N GLN A 35 11.07 20.34 -4.65
CA GLN A 35 10.09 21.42 -4.59
C GLN A 35 8.70 20.89 -4.21
N GLU A 36 8.35 19.68 -4.62
CA GLU A 36 7.09 19.03 -4.22
C GLU A 36 7.02 18.81 -2.73
N ASN A 37 8.08 18.26 -2.12
CA ASN A 37 8.11 18.03 -0.68
C ASN A 37 8.09 19.34 0.11
N LEU A 38 8.81 20.36 -0.35
CA LEU A 38 8.79 21.68 0.26
C LEU A 38 7.40 22.34 0.17
N PHE A 39 6.77 22.26 -1.00
CA PHE A 39 5.42 22.76 -1.22
C PHE A 39 4.42 22.08 -0.29
N LEU A 40 4.40 20.75 -0.26
CA LEU A 40 3.49 19.98 0.58
C LEU A 40 3.73 20.23 2.06
N THR A 41 4.99 20.34 2.50
CA THR A 41 5.31 20.66 3.90
C THR A 41 4.75 22.03 4.30
N ARG A 42 4.87 23.05 3.44
CA ARG A 42 4.28 24.38 3.68
C ARG A 42 2.76 24.31 3.67
N TRP A 43 2.18 23.63 2.70
CA TRP A 43 0.74 23.45 2.56
C TRP A 43 0.12 22.80 3.81
N PHE A 44 0.74 21.75 4.34
CA PHE A 44 0.27 21.12 5.58
C PHE A 44 0.43 22.03 6.80
N ALA A 45 1.49 22.85 6.87
CA ALA A 45 1.70 23.76 7.98
C ALA A 45 0.61 24.84 8.00
N ASP A 46 0.24 25.34 6.81
CA ASP A 46 -0.88 26.27 6.66
C ASP A 46 -2.23 25.61 6.97
N ALA A 47 -2.46 24.37 6.51
CA ALA A 47 -3.66 23.61 6.81
C ALA A 47 -3.83 23.36 8.32
N GLU A 48 -2.75 23.05 9.03
CA GLU A 48 -2.74 22.88 10.49
C GLU A 48 -3.03 24.21 11.21
N ARG A 49 -2.32 25.28 10.83
CA ARG A 49 -2.49 26.62 11.43
C ARG A 49 -3.92 27.14 11.27
N GLN A 50 -4.49 26.94 10.09
CA GLN A 50 -5.84 27.42 9.76
C GLN A 50 -6.95 26.47 10.24
N ARG A 51 -6.60 25.30 10.80
CA ARG A 51 -7.55 24.26 11.23
C ARG A 51 -8.61 23.94 10.16
N ARG A 52 -8.20 23.88 8.90
CA ARG A 52 -9.09 23.74 7.73
C ARG A 52 -9.85 22.41 7.67
N PHE A 53 -9.37 21.40 8.40
CA PHE A 53 -9.88 20.04 8.36
C PHE A 53 -10.39 19.60 9.73
N SER A 54 -11.24 18.54 9.75
CA SER A 54 -11.76 17.95 10.99
C SER A 54 -10.63 17.58 11.95
N ARG A 55 -10.92 17.63 13.25
CA ARG A 55 -10.00 17.17 14.30
C ARG A 55 -9.56 15.71 14.10
N ASP A 56 -10.40 14.91 13.43
CA ASP A 56 -10.12 13.49 13.16
C ASP A 56 -8.86 13.26 12.33
N VAL A 57 -8.51 14.21 11.46
CA VAL A 57 -7.32 14.13 10.57
C VAL A 57 -6.18 15.03 11.04
N ALA A 58 -6.34 15.74 12.17
CA ALA A 58 -5.31 16.63 12.71
C ALA A 58 -4.03 15.88 13.13
N THR A 59 -4.16 14.62 13.53
CA THR A 59 -3.01 13.75 13.80
C THR A 59 -2.29 13.35 12.51
N ASP A 60 -3.04 13.06 11.45
CA ASP A 60 -2.49 12.69 10.14
C ASP A 60 -1.71 13.87 9.52
N ILE A 61 -2.24 15.10 9.63
CA ILE A 61 -1.56 16.34 9.20
C ILE A 61 -0.24 16.52 9.94
N ARG A 62 -0.24 16.37 11.28
CA ARG A 62 0.97 16.50 12.11
C ARG A 62 2.02 15.45 11.75
N TRP A 63 1.59 14.21 11.51
CA TRP A 63 2.48 13.14 11.08
C TRP A 63 3.12 13.46 9.72
N MET A 64 2.33 13.90 8.72
CA MET A 64 2.86 14.29 7.40
C MET A 64 3.86 15.45 7.48
N LEU A 65 3.60 16.43 8.34
CA LEU A 65 4.52 17.54 8.61
C LEU A 65 5.85 17.08 9.20
N GLN A 66 5.80 16.17 10.17
CA GLN A 66 7.00 15.61 10.78
C GLN A 66 7.83 14.84 9.75
N GLN A 67 7.18 14.07 8.87
CA GLN A 67 7.84 13.36 7.78
C GLN A 67 8.52 14.31 6.79
N GLY A 68 7.85 15.39 6.39
CA GLY A 68 8.43 16.41 5.50
C GLY A 68 9.63 17.13 6.10
N ARG A 69 9.56 17.48 7.40
CA ARG A 69 10.62 18.20 8.11
C ARG A 69 11.85 17.32 8.40
N SER A 70 11.65 16.05 8.73
CA SER A 70 12.74 15.14 9.10
C SER A 70 13.48 14.56 7.91
N LEU A 71 12.78 14.24 6.81
CA LEU A 71 13.36 13.53 5.66
C LEU A 71 13.61 14.44 4.44
N GLY A 72 13.08 15.67 4.43
CA GLY A 72 13.27 16.62 3.34
C GLY A 72 12.92 16.03 1.97
N VAL A 73 13.89 15.99 1.06
CA VAL A 73 13.74 15.41 -0.29
C VAL A 73 13.42 13.91 -0.26
N ARG A 74 13.93 13.17 0.73
CA ARG A 74 13.71 11.73 0.87
C ARG A 74 12.32 11.39 1.42
N ALA A 75 11.53 12.39 1.82
CA ALA A 75 10.19 12.19 2.37
C ALA A 75 9.21 11.63 1.35
N GLN A 76 9.42 11.93 0.06
CA GLN A 76 8.56 11.55 -1.08
C GLN A 76 7.07 11.76 -0.77
N LEU A 77 6.72 12.93 -0.23
CA LEU A 77 5.39 13.22 0.29
C LEU A 77 4.33 13.06 -0.80
N ALA A 78 4.61 13.49 -2.04
CA ALA A 78 3.66 13.33 -3.14
C ALA A 78 3.28 11.85 -3.38
N LYS A 79 4.27 10.94 -3.36
CA LYS A 79 4.04 9.49 -3.51
C LYS A 79 3.27 8.92 -2.31
N LYS A 80 3.60 9.35 -1.09
CA LYS A 80 2.87 8.95 0.13
C LYS A 80 1.42 9.45 0.14
N LEU A 81 1.17 10.65 -0.38
CA LEU A 81 -0.18 11.18 -0.51
C LEU A 81 -0.97 10.45 -1.58
N ASP A 82 -0.40 10.20 -2.76
CA ASP A 82 -1.06 9.40 -3.80
C ASP A 82 -1.42 8.01 -3.28
N TYR A 83 -0.52 7.43 -2.48
CA TYR A 83 -0.74 6.18 -1.76
C TYR A 83 -1.95 6.24 -0.81
N ILE A 84 -1.98 7.22 0.11
CA ILE A 84 -3.09 7.35 1.06
C ILE A 84 -4.40 7.64 0.32
N TRP A 85 -4.37 8.44 -0.75
CA TRP A 85 -5.56 8.71 -1.54
C TRP A 85 -6.16 7.41 -2.10
N ARG A 86 -5.34 6.57 -2.75
CA ARG A 86 -5.77 5.30 -3.34
C ARG A 86 -6.27 4.28 -2.31
N SER A 87 -5.63 4.20 -1.14
CA SER A 87 -6.09 3.30 -0.07
C SER A 87 -7.38 3.77 0.58
N THR A 88 -7.59 5.08 0.64
CA THR A 88 -8.67 5.67 1.43
C THR A 88 -9.94 5.93 0.62
N THR A 89 -9.82 6.04 -0.71
CA THR A 89 -10.98 6.17 -1.63
C THR A 89 -11.54 4.84 -2.12
N GLY A 90 -10.99 3.70 -1.68
CA GLY A 90 -11.43 2.37 -2.14
C GLY A 90 -10.96 1.98 -3.54
N ASN A 91 -10.22 2.84 -4.26
CA ASN A 91 -9.75 2.57 -5.62
C ASN A 91 -8.71 1.44 -5.67
N ILE A 92 -7.95 1.20 -4.58
CA ILE A 92 -7.00 0.08 -4.57
C ILE A 92 -7.67 -1.28 -4.83
N LEU A 93 -8.88 -1.51 -4.30
CA LEU A 93 -9.63 -2.75 -4.51
C LEU A 93 -10.20 -2.87 -5.93
N ALA A 94 -10.26 -1.77 -6.69
CA ALA A 94 -10.72 -1.73 -8.07
C ALA A 94 -9.57 -1.90 -9.10
N GLN A 95 -8.32 -2.01 -8.63
CA GLN A 95 -7.16 -2.29 -9.49
C GLN A 95 -6.94 -3.79 -9.66
N THR A 96 -6.13 -4.18 -10.65
CA THR A 96 -5.78 -5.58 -10.89
C THR A 96 -5.10 -6.22 -9.67
N ASP A 97 -5.22 -7.53 -9.53
CA ASP A 97 -4.68 -8.26 -8.39
C ASP A 97 -3.16 -8.08 -8.28
N LEU A 98 -2.44 -8.18 -9.39
CA LEU A 98 -0.99 -7.95 -9.43
C LEU A 98 -0.62 -6.54 -8.96
N PHE A 99 -1.40 -5.53 -9.34
CA PHE A 99 -1.20 -4.16 -8.87
C PHE A 99 -1.40 -4.07 -7.36
N ARG A 100 -2.49 -4.66 -6.86
CA ARG A 100 -2.82 -4.73 -5.43
C ARG A 100 -1.75 -5.43 -4.61
N LEU A 101 -1.17 -6.51 -5.13
CA LEU A 101 -0.07 -7.24 -4.48
C LEU A 101 1.20 -6.40 -4.43
N THR A 102 1.60 -5.83 -5.58
CA THR A 102 2.77 -4.97 -5.70
C THR A 102 2.67 -3.79 -4.74
N TRP A 103 1.49 -3.18 -4.68
CA TRP A 103 1.19 -2.10 -3.74
C TRP A 103 1.32 -2.55 -2.28
N GLY A 104 0.82 -3.75 -1.94
CA GLY A 104 0.93 -4.29 -0.58
C GLY A 104 2.39 -4.49 -0.16
N LEU A 105 3.22 -4.99 -1.06
CA LEU A 105 4.66 -5.18 -0.82
C LEU A 105 5.41 -3.85 -0.68
N GLU A 106 5.14 -2.88 -1.54
CA GLU A 106 5.74 -1.53 -1.45
C GLU A 106 5.31 -0.80 -0.17
N THR A 107 4.07 -1.01 0.28
CA THR A 107 3.63 -0.51 1.59
C THR A 107 4.45 -1.11 2.70
N ALA A 108 4.58 -2.44 2.72
CA ALA A 108 5.33 -3.14 3.75
C ALA A 108 6.76 -2.62 3.80
N ARG A 109 7.37 -2.36 2.63
CA ARG A 109 8.70 -1.77 2.51
C ARG A 109 8.82 -0.41 3.23
N SER A 110 7.80 0.44 3.12
CA SER A 110 7.76 1.71 3.85
C SER A 110 7.68 1.56 5.38
N GLN A 111 7.21 0.39 5.85
CA GLN A 111 7.13 0.00 7.26
C GLN A 111 8.33 -0.85 7.71
N GLN A 112 9.46 -0.72 7.02
CA GLN A 112 10.72 -1.45 7.29
C GLN A 112 10.67 -2.97 7.05
N TRP A 113 9.65 -3.48 6.34
CA TRP A 113 9.70 -4.85 5.84
C TRP A 113 10.65 -4.95 4.65
N VAL A 114 11.23 -6.14 4.47
CA VAL A 114 12.05 -6.45 3.30
C VAL A 114 11.36 -7.54 2.50
N TYR A 115 11.12 -7.33 1.20
CA TYR A 115 10.65 -8.40 0.33
C TYR A 115 11.72 -8.80 -0.67
N HIS A 116 11.81 -10.09 -0.96
CA HIS A 116 12.74 -10.68 -1.90
C HIS A 116 11.99 -11.54 -2.91
N VAL A 117 12.19 -11.23 -4.20
CA VAL A 117 11.76 -12.07 -5.31
C VAL A 117 12.94 -12.94 -5.71
N LEU A 118 12.75 -14.25 -5.66
CA LEU A 118 13.82 -15.24 -5.71
C LEU A 118 13.70 -16.11 -6.96
N SER A 119 14.83 -16.54 -7.48
CA SER A 119 14.87 -17.61 -8.48
C SER A 119 14.50 -18.97 -7.84
N ASP A 120 14.06 -19.92 -8.65
CA ASP A 120 13.73 -21.29 -8.19
C ASP A 120 14.83 -21.96 -7.36
N PRO A 121 16.13 -21.91 -7.73
CA PRO A 121 17.18 -22.50 -6.90
C PRO A 121 17.35 -21.78 -5.55
N GLU A 122 17.16 -20.45 -5.49
CA GLU A 122 17.22 -19.69 -4.25
C GLU A 122 16.04 -20.02 -3.34
N TRP A 123 14.83 -20.17 -3.91
CA TRP A 123 13.64 -20.62 -3.20
C TRP A 123 13.83 -22.00 -2.58
N LEU A 124 14.34 -22.97 -3.36
CA LEU A 124 14.65 -24.31 -2.87
C LEU A 124 15.75 -24.30 -1.79
N ARG A 125 16.71 -23.37 -1.88
CA ARG A 125 17.75 -23.21 -0.87
C ARG A 125 17.18 -22.65 0.43
N LEU A 126 16.27 -21.68 0.36
CA LEU A 126 15.56 -21.14 1.51
C LEU A 126 14.75 -22.20 2.27
N ARG A 127 14.27 -23.24 1.60
CA ARG A 127 13.63 -24.39 2.26
C ARG A 127 14.55 -25.13 3.23
N ARG A 128 15.87 -25.07 3.00
CA ARG A 128 16.89 -25.77 3.79
C ARG A 128 17.58 -24.89 4.83
N LEU A 129 17.28 -23.60 4.87
CA LEU A 129 17.93 -22.63 5.77
C LEU A 129 16.98 -22.19 6.87
N SER A 130 17.49 -22.06 8.10
CA SER A 130 16.79 -21.37 9.17
C SER A 130 16.88 -19.86 8.92
N ILE A 131 15.76 -19.26 8.53
CA ILE A 131 15.67 -17.81 8.32
C ILE A 131 15.61 -17.14 9.69
N ASN A 132 16.26 -15.98 9.83
CA ASN A 132 16.20 -15.21 11.07
C ASN A 132 14.74 -14.78 11.35
N PRO A 133 14.11 -15.26 12.44
CA PRO A 133 12.72 -14.97 12.75
C PRO A 133 12.48 -13.51 13.17
N ASP A 134 13.53 -12.78 13.58
CA ASP A 134 13.42 -11.41 14.08
C ASP A 134 13.29 -10.36 12.96
N VAL A 135 13.56 -10.77 11.71
CA VAL A 135 13.47 -9.88 10.54
C VAL A 135 12.10 -10.02 9.91
N CYS A 136 11.36 -8.91 9.79
CA CYS A 136 10.11 -8.84 9.04
C CYS A 136 10.40 -8.90 7.54
N ALA A 137 10.30 -10.09 6.96
CA ALA A 137 10.60 -10.29 5.55
C ALA A 137 9.59 -11.19 4.82
N VAL A 138 9.45 -10.95 3.52
CA VAL A 138 8.56 -11.68 2.61
C VAL A 138 9.39 -12.23 1.46
N TYR A 139 9.36 -13.54 1.27
CA TYR A 139 10.07 -14.22 0.20
C TYR A 139 9.06 -14.79 -0.78
N ILE A 140 9.27 -14.53 -2.07
CA ILE A 140 8.36 -14.96 -3.15
C ILE A 140 9.17 -15.57 -4.28
N ALA A 141 8.73 -16.71 -4.81
CA ALA A 141 9.36 -17.29 -5.99
C ALA A 141 8.95 -16.53 -7.26
N LYS A 142 9.94 -16.14 -8.08
CA LYS A 142 9.74 -15.41 -9.33
C LYS A 142 8.89 -16.21 -10.32
N SER A 143 9.20 -17.49 -10.51
CA SER A 143 8.43 -18.38 -11.39
C SER A 143 6.98 -18.55 -10.94
N ALA A 144 6.72 -18.42 -9.64
CA ALA A 144 5.38 -18.51 -9.10
C ALA A 144 4.59 -17.22 -9.35
N LEU A 145 5.22 -16.04 -9.26
CA LEU A 145 4.59 -14.79 -9.71
C LEU A 145 4.26 -14.83 -11.21
N GLU A 146 5.17 -15.31 -12.05
CA GLU A 146 4.94 -15.38 -13.49
C GLU A 146 3.80 -16.33 -13.88
N LYS A 147 3.54 -17.37 -13.08
CA LYS A 147 2.48 -18.35 -13.34
C LYS A 147 1.15 -18.03 -12.65
N ALA A 148 1.18 -17.24 -11.59
CA ALA A 148 0.02 -16.98 -10.74
C ALA A 148 -0.84 -15.82 -11.23
N PHE A 149 -0.40 -15.08 -12.23
CA PHE A 149 -1.12 -13.94 -12.78
C PHE A 149 -1.32 -14.07 -14.29
N SER A 150 -2.48 -13.61 -14.78
CA SER A 150 -2.75 -13.49 -16.22
C SER A 150 -2.01 -12.28 -16.82
N GLU A 151 -2.08 -12.11 -18.14
CA GLU A 151 -1.53 -10.92 -18.82
C GLU A 151 -2.26 -9.63 -18.39
N GLU A 152 -3.52 -9.74 -18.01
CA GLU A 152 -4.37 -8.68 -17.45
C GLU A 152 -4.09 -8.42 -15.95
N GLY A 153 -3.27 -9.26 -15.32
CA GLY A 153 -2.87 -9.11 -13.91
C GLY A 153 -3.89 -9.63 -12.91
N GLU A 154 -4.82 -10.48 -13.32
CA GLU A 154 -5.74 -11.20 -12.43
C GLU A 154 -5.06 -12.45 -11.86
N GLN A 155 -5.38 -12.82 -10.62
CA GLN A 155 -4.81 -14.02 -10.03
C GLN A 155 -5.45 -15.28 -10.60
N THR A 156 -4.64 -16.15 -11.19
CA THR A 156 -5.06 -17.45 -11.74
C THR A 156 -4.65 -18.62 -10.87
N ALA A 157 -3.62 -18.45 -10.03
CA ALA A 157 -3.16 -19.48 -9.10
C ALA A 157 -2.65 -18.90 -7.76
N PRO A 158 -2.66 -19.65 -6.66
CA PRO A 158 -2.14 -19.20 -5.37
C PRO A 158 -0.65 -18.82 -5.46
N VAL A 159 -0.25 -17.70 -4.84
CA VAL A 159 1.17 -17.30 -4.80
C VAL A 159 1.82 -17.87 -3.53
N PRO A 160 2.77 -18.82 -3.62
CA PRO A 160 3.53 -19.32 -2.48
C PRO A 160 4.48 -18.24 -1.96
N VAL A 161 4.39 -17.99 -0.65
CA VAL A 161 5.23 -17.03 0.05
C VAL A 161 5.76 -17.62 1.36
N ARG A 162 6.94 -17.16 1.76
CA ARG A 162 7.42 -17.34 3.14
C ARG A 162 7.49 -16.00 3.81
N ILE A 163 6.95 -15.92 5.03
CA ILE A 163 6.88 -14.69 5.79
C ILE A 163 7.57 -14.93 7.14
N THR A 164 8.49 -14.04 7.51
CA THR A 164 9.17 -14.04 8.81
C THR A 164 8.85 -12.76 9.58
N GLY A 165 9.10 -12.76 10.89
CA GLY A 165 8.73 -11.66 11.77
C GLY A 165 7.23 -11.61 12.07
N ASN A 166 6.65 -10.41 12.03
CA ASN A 166 5.26 -10.19 12.44
C ASN A 166 4.25 -10.50 11.32
N VAL A 167 4.02 -11.80 11.07
CA VAL A 167 3.08 -12.29 10.05
C VAL A 167 1.68 -11.70 10.21
N ALA A 168 1.22 -11.49 11.45
CA ALA A 168 -0.10 -10.92 11.74
C ALA A 168 -0.24 -9.49 11.21
N ALA A 169 0.77 -8.63 11.44
CA ALA A 169 0.76 -7.26 10.93
C ALA A 169 0.75 -7.20 9.40
N PHE A 170 1.52 -8.08 8.74
CA PHE A 170 1.53 -8.16 7.27
C PHE A 170 0.22 -8.72 6.71
N GLY A 171 -0.41 -9.69 7.39
CA GLY A 171 -1.73 -10.18 7.03
C GLY A 171 -2.80 -9.10 7.07
N VAL A 172 -2.80 -8.23 8.09
CA VAL A 172 -3.72 -7.08 8.18
C VAL A 172 -3.50 -6.11 7.01
N LEU A 173 -2.25 -5.82 6.67
CA LEU A 173 -1.91 -4.99 5.52
C LEU A 173 -2.43 -5.61 4.22
N LEU A 174 -2.15 -6.89 3.96
CA LEU A 174 -2.63 -7.58 2.77
C LEU A 174 -4.15 -7.61 2.70
N THR A 175 -4.84 -7.79 3.83
CA THR A 175 -6.32 -7.74 3.89
C THR A 175 -6.84 -6.39 3.42
N SER A 176 -6.16 -5.28 3.73
CA SER A 176 -6.53 -3.94 3.24
C SER A 176 -6.36 -3.78 1.72
N CYS A 177 -5.51 -4.61 1.11
CA CYS A 177 -5.34 -4.71 -0.35
C CYS A 177 -6.28 -5.76 -0.96
N GLY A 178 -7.15 -6.37 -0.16
CA GLY A 178 -8.03 -7.47 -0.51
C GLY A 178 -7.30 -8.78 -0.84
N TRP A 179 -6.17 -9.02 -0.18
CA TRP A 179 -5.42 -10.27 -0.20
C TRP A 179 -5.61 -11.03 1.11
N GLN A 180 -5.68 -12.35 1.03
CA GLN A 180 -5.74 -13.25 2.18
C GLN A 180 -4.49 -14.14 2.21
N VAL A 181 -3.99 -14.38 3.41
CA VAL A 181 -2.92 -15.34 3.67
C VAL A 181 -3.54 -16.63 4.18
N GLN A 182 -3.28 -17.75 3.51
CA GLN A 182 -3.74 -19.08 3.92
C GLN A 182 -2.55 -20.03 4.17
N PRO A 183 -2.67 -20.98 5.09
CA PRO A 183 -1.64 -22.00 5.29
C PRO A 183 -1.54 -22.90 4.05
N SER A 184 -0.32 -23.18 3.60
CA SER A 184 -0.10 -24.19 2.56
C SER A 184 0.10 -25.58 3.18
N PRO A 185 -0.05 -26.67 2.41
CA PRO A 185 0.31 -28.02 2.85
C PRO A 185 1.80 -28.16 3.18
N GLU A 186 2.64 -27.25 2.68
CA GLU A 186 4.08 -27.24 2.91
C GLU A 186 4.41 -26.43 4.18
N SER A 187 5.14 -27.06 5.10
CA SER A 187 5.52 -26.44 6.37
C SER A 187 6.37 -25.18 6.15
N GLY A 188 5.94 -24.09 6.79
CA GLY A 188 6.57 -22.78 6.70
C GLY A 188 6.36 -22.07 5.37
N VAL A 189 5.45 -22.53 4.51
CA VAL A 189 5.01 -21.82 3.30
C VAL A 189 3.53 -21.45 3.45
N LEU A 190 3.19 -20.24 3.02
CA LEU A 190 1.84 -19.69 3.04
C LEU A 190 1.42 -19.39 1.59
N PHE A 191 0.13 -19.40 1.32
CA PHE A 191 -0.43 -18.98 0.04
C PHE A 191 -1.08 -17.61 0.16
N LEU A 192 -0.74 -16.72 -0.77
CA LEU A 192 -1.49 -15.48 -1.00
C LEU A 192 -2.58 -15.74 -2.03
N LEU A 193 -3.80 -15.38 -1.66
CA LEU A 193 -5.00 -15.49 -2.47
C LEU A 193 -5.71 -14.14 -2.50
N THR A 194 -6.28 -13.78 -3.63
CA THR A 194 -7.16 -12.63 -3.74
C THR A 194 -8.43 -12.99 -2.98
N MET A 195 -8.90 -12.07 -2.16
CA MET A 195 -10.25 -12.20 -1.64
C MET A 195 -11.19 -12.00 -2.82
N PRO A 196 -12.18 -12.90 -3.02
CA PRO A 196 -13.19 -12.66 -4.04
C PRO A 196 -13.78 -11.29 -3.77
N GLY A 197 -13.70 -10.41 -4.77
CA GLY A 197 -14.49 -9.19 -4.77
C GLY A 197 -15.91 -9.59 -4.44
N LYS A 198 -16.56 -8.86 -3.53
CA LYS A 198 -17.97 -9.06 -3.24
C LYS A 198 -18.67 -9.28 -4.58
N PRO A 199 -19.34 -10.43 -4.82
CA PRO A 199 -19.98 -10.65 -6.10
C PRO A 199 -20.85 -9.42 -6.32
N ASP A 200 -20.61 -8.72 -7.43
CA ASP A 200 -21.52 -7.69 -7.90
C ASP A 200 -22.92 -8.27 -7.75
N ASP A 201 -23.81 -7.53 -7.08
CA ASP A 201 -25.19 -7.91 -6.90
C ASP A 201 -25.68 -8.50 -8.22
N VAL A 202 -25.97 -9.79 -8.17
CA VAL A 202 -26.64 -10.52 -9.24
C VAL A 202 -27.82 -9.64 -9.61
N ASN A 203 -27.71 -9.01 -10.78
CA ASN A 203 -28.77 -8.19 -11.32
C ASN A 203 -29.83 -9.17 -11.87
N ASP A 204 -30.47 -9.88 -10.95
CA ASP A 204 -31.80 -10.43 -11.13
C ASP A 204 -32.74 -9.24 -10.96
N THR A 205 -33.20 -8.69 -12.07
CA THR A 205 -34.57 -8.21 -12.13
C THR A 205 -35.12 -8.38 -13.53
N HIS A 206 -36.08 -9.31 -13.58
CA HIS A 206 -37.04 -9.63 -14.63
C HIS A 206 -37.47 -8.47 -15.55
N GLY A 207 -37.63 -8.84 -16.82
CA GLY A 207 -38.43 -8.16 -17.83
C GLY A 207 -38.59 -9.07 -19.04
#